data_AF-A0A1L3JK13-F1
#
_entry.id   AF-A0A1L3JK13-F1
#
_cell.length_a   1.000
_cell.length_b   1.000
_cell.length_c   1.000
_cell.angle_alpha   90.00
_cell.angle_beta   90.00
_cell.angle_gamma   90.00
#
_symmetry.space_group_name_H-M   'P 1'
#
loop_
_entity.id
_entity.type
_entity.pdbx_description
1 polymer ?
#
loop_
_entity_poly.entity_id
_entity_poly.type
_entity_poly.pdbx_seq_one_letter_code
_entity_poly.pdbx_strand_id
1 'polypeptide(L)'
;MYDTLKIKHQVIQLPKEVIEQQESPFFWKGLKWTPIFNKKTNQVKGYETSVNNLDLRLKGNIISCNNSLQKWYMGNNYQLFTYVQVVEALKKLNSVLPFNVYNANIHYLAVGTVIEEEAQAILNPWLSLNGKTPIPMLGANKQYGKKFYLTDYNVKGYDKTFEVKTHNRINIGKPIFRFELEIYTRNLNKRKNAIGIYTVKDLIDKKKYKMLADELLCKYDKIEKEQSIPLSELNTKEKEVLALFQNQEILKQYKIDHSETYRKRRKVYNNLKKSSNNKYLTHVKEQLKTSVKHTLF
;
A
#
# COMPACT_ATOMS: atom_id res chain seq x y z
N MET A 1 -3.65 -4.74 -9.08
CA MET A 1 -3.04 -3.69 -8.28
C MET A 1 -3.71 -3.56 -6.91
N TYR A 2 -5.05 -3.62 -6.80
CA TYR A 2 -5.69 -3.56 -5.48
C TYR A 2 -5.34 -4.74 -4.58
N ASP A 3 -5.11 -4.49 -3.30
CA ASP A 3 -4.92 -5.56 -2.31
C ASP A 3 -5.98 -5.44 -1.23
N THR A 4 -5.73 -4.61 -0.23
CA THR A 4 -6.68 -4.37 0.87
C THR A 4 -7.71 -3.33 0.48
N LEU A 5 -8.98 -3.65 0.71
CA LEU A 5 -10.10 -2.74 0.59
C LEU A 5 -10.79 -2.60 1.96
N LYS A 6 -11.15 -1.37 2.35
CA LYS A 6 -12.09 -1.15 3.46
C LYS A 6 -13.27 -0.34 2.96
N ILE A 7 -14.40 -1.02 2.79
CA ILE A 7 -15.66 -0.41 2.36
C ILE A 7 -16.68 -0.37 3.48
N LYS A 8 -17.56 0.62 3.42
CA LYS A 8 -18.73 0.75 4.27
C LYS A 8 -19.96 1.02 3.43
N HIS A 9 -21.05 0.35 3.76
CA HIS A 9 -22.35 0.57 3.16
C HIS A 9 -23.40 0.77 4.24
N GLN A 10 -24.23 1.79 4.07
CA GLN A 10 -25.38 2.02 4.93
C GLN A 10 -26.56 1.22 4.39
N VAL A 11 -27.01 0.25 5.17
CA VAL A 11 -28.16 -0.60 4.89
C VAL A 11 -29.43 0.18 5.20
N ILE A 12 -30.36 0.22 4.24
CA ILE A 12 -31.66 0.90 4.40
C ILE A 12 -32.64 0.01 5.17
N GLN A 13 -32.67 -1.29 4.86
CA GLN A 13 -33.58 -2.26 5.47
C GLN A 13 -32.78 -3.30 6.25
N LEU A 14 -32.83 -3.20 7.57
CA LEU A 14 -32.20 -4.17 8.47
C LEU A 14 -33.10 -5.39 8.64
N PRO A 15 -32.52 -6.60 8.82
CA PRO A 15 -33.29 -7.77 9.18
C PRO A 15 -33.83 -7.61 10.62
N LYS A 16 -34.99 -8.22 10.91
CA LYS A 16 -35.66 -8.12 12.21
C LYS A 16 -34.74 -8.50 13.37
N GLU A 17 -33.88 -9.50 13.14
CA GLU A 17 -32.96 -10.05 14.13
C GLU A 17 -31.96 -9.00 14.62
N VAL A 18 -31.58 -8.05 13.76
CA VAL A 18 -30.69 -6.94 14.11
C VAL A 18 -31.43 -5.84 14.86
N ILE A 19 -32.69 -5.59 14.50
CA ILE A 19 -33.55 -4.61 15.18
C ILE A 19 -33.88 -5.09 16.59
N GLU A 20 -34.18 -6.37 16.73
CA GLU A 20 -34.50 -7.07 17.98
C GLU A 20 -33.25 -7.39 18.83
N GLN A 21 -32.05 -7.09 18.32
CA GLN A 21 -30.77 -7.36 19.00
C GLN A 21 -30.60 -8.84 19.39
N GLN A 22 -30.99 -9.76 18.50
CA GLN A 22 -30.92 -11.20 18.74
C GLN A 22 -29.53 -11.65 19.22
N GLU A 23 -29.51 -12.42 20.30
CA GLU A 23 -28.30 -12.92 20.97
C GLU A 23 -27.79 -14.26 20.41
N SER A 24 -28.52 -14.88 19.49
CA SER A 24 -28.13 -16.10 18.79
C SER A 24 -27.79 -15.83 17.31
N PRO A 25 -26.92 -16.66 16.68
CA PRO A 25 -26.63 -16.50 15.26
C PRO A 25 -27.87 -16.65 14.38
N PHE A 26 -27.94 -15.87 13.30
CA PHE A 26 -29.04 -15.94 12.32
C PHE A 26 -28.53 -15.87 10.89
N PHE A 27 -29.37 -16.24 9.92
CA PHE A 27 -29.05 -16.14 8.51
C PHE A 27 -29.73 -14.92 7.88
N TRP A 28 -28.94 -14.10 7.20
CA TRP A 28 -29.47 -12.98 6.42
C TRP A 28 -28.77 -12.89 5.08
N LYS A 29 -29.57 -12.97 4.01
CA LYS A 29 -29.11 -12.96 2.61
C LYS A 29 -27.99 -14.00 2.34
N GLY A 30 -28.17 -15.21 2.88
CA GLY A 30 -27.25 -16.33 2.68
C GLY A 30 -25.99 -16.33 3.54
N LEU A 31 -25.80 -15.32 4.41
CA LEU A 31 -24.67 -15.26 5.33
C LEU A 31 -25.13 -15.54 6.77
N LYS A 32 -24.33 -16.33 7.51
CA LYS A 32 -24.53 -16.56 8.94
C LYS A 32 -23.89 -15.43 9.73
N TRP A 33 -24.71 -14.64 10.40
CA TRP A 33 -24.30 -13.51 11.24
C TRP A 33 -24.27 -13.95 12.69
N THR A 34 -23.14 -13.70 13.36
CA THR A 34 -22.91 -14.04 14.76
C THR A 34 -22.89 -12.75 15.59
N PRO A 35 -23.62 -12.69 16.73
CA PRO A 35 -23.64 -11.50 17.58
C PRO A 35 -22.27 -11.24 18.19
N ILE A 36 -21.93 -9.95 18.27
CA ILE A 36 -20.75 -9.46 18.97
C ILE A 36 -21.24 -8.74 20.21
N PHE A 37 -20.77 -9.17 21.38
CA PHE A 37 -21.17 -8.59 22.65
C PHE A 37 -20.22 -7.47 23.12
N ASN A 38 -20.77 -6.50 23.84
CA ASN A 38 -20.00 -5.57 24.63
C ASN A 38 -19.52 -6.27 25.90
N LYS A 39 -18.19 -6.33 26.11
CA LYS A 39 -17.59 -7.02 27.26
C LYS A 39 -18.03 -6.45 28.62
N LYS A 40 -18.44 -5.17 28.68
CA LYS A 40 -18.82 -4.50 29.93
C LYS A 40 -20.30 -4.67 30.27
N THR A 41 -21.18 -4.57 29.26
CA THR A 41 -22.63 -4.59 29.47
C THR A 41 -23.28 -5.92 29.13
N ASN A 42 -22.51 -6.85 28.52
CA ASN A 42 -22.99 -8.11 27.96
C ASN A 42 -24.13 -7.97 26.93
N GLN A 43 -24.35 -6.76 26.39
CA GLN A 43 -25.35 -6.50 25.36
C GLN A 43 -24.77 -6.64 23.95
N VAL A 44 -25.62 -6.98 22.99
CA VAL A 44 -25.25 -7.03 21.57
C VAL A 44 -24.86 -5.62 21.08
N LYS A 45 -23.67 -5.50 20.49
CA LYS A 45 -23.16 -4.24 19.89
C LYS A 45 -23.05 -4.28 18.37
N GLY A 46 -23.51 -5.37 17.75
CA GLY A 46 -23.45 -5.62 16.31
C GLY A 46 -23.24 -7.09 16.00
N TYR A 47 -22.98 -7.38 14.73
CA TYR A 47 -22.86 -8.74 14.22
C TYR A 47 -21.65 -8.86 13.30
N GLU A 48 -21.06 -10.04 13.24
CA GLU A 48 -19.99 -10.36 12.29
C GLU A 48 -20.26 -11.62 11.50
N THR A 49 -19.67 -11.66 10.31
CA THR A 49 -19.61 -12.82 9.43
C THR A 49 -18.33 -12.74 8.61
N SER A 50 -17.98 -13.81 7.93
CA SER A 50 -16.85 -13.83 7.01
C SER A 50 -17.25 -14.49 5.70
N VAL A 51 -16.65 -13.99 4.61
CA VAL A 51 -16.75 -14.58 3.29
C VAL A 51 -15.32 -14.89 2.86
N ASN A 52 -14.86 -16.11 3.12
CA ASN A 52 -13.47 -16.51 2.92
C ASN A 52 -12.50 -15.52 3.60
N ASN A 53 -11.68 -14.81 2.81
CA ASN A 53 -10.70 -13.84 3.30
C ASN A 53 -11.33 -12.48 3.71
N LEU A 54 -12.61 -12.22 3.44
CA LEU A 54 -13.25 -10.93 3.76
C LEU A 54 -13.99 -10.98 5.08
N ASP A 55 -13.70 -10.01 5.94
CA ASP A 55 -14.34 -9.87 7.25
C ASP A 55 -15.45 -8.82 7.17
N LEU A 56 -16.67 -9.22 7.54
CA LEU A 56 -17.84 -8.35 7.53
C LEU A 56 -18.33 -8.07 8.94
N ARG A 57 -18.68 -6.81 9.19
CA ARG A 57 -19.29 -6.38 10.46
C ARG A 57 -20.45 -5.45 10.22
N LEU A 58 -21.58 -5.77 10.82
CA LEU A 58 -22.78 -4.94 10.87
C LEU A 58 -22.85 -4.26 12.25
N LYS A 59 -22.81 -2.92 12.27
CA LYS A 59 -22.97 -2.12 13.49
C LYS A 59 -23.98 -1.01 13.25
N GLY A 60 -25.03 -0.98 14.05
CA GLY A 60 -26.22 -0.17 13.74
C GLY A 60 -26.73 -0.56 12.35
N ASN A 61 -26.77 0.40 11.42
CA ASN A 61 -27.16 0.17 10.03
C ASN A 61 -25.98 0.15 9.04
N ILE A 62 -24.73 0.04 9.50
CA ILE A 62 -23.55 0.07 8.63
C ILE A 62 -22.93 -1.32 8.54
N ILE A 63 -22.81 -1.85 7.32
CA ILE A 63 -21.95 -2.99 7.04
C ILE A 63 -20.57 -2.46 6.63
N SER A 64 -19.53 -2.92 7.32
CA SER A 64 -18.15 -2.78 6.88
C SER A 64 -17.63 -4.10 6.33
N CYS A 65 -16.91 -4.05 5.21
CA CYS A 65 -16.19 -5.20 4.66
C CYS A 65 -14.71 -4.81 4.55
N ASN A 66 -13.84 -5.65 5.11
CA ASN A 66 -12.41 -5.40 5.23
C ASN A 66 -11.61 -6.60 4.72
N ASN A 67 -10.29 -6.37 4.56
CA ASN A 67 -9.24 -7.33 4.17
C ASN A 67 -8.98 -7.34 2.64
N SER A 68 -8.16 -8.28 2.18
CA SER A 68 -7.64 -8.35 0.81
C SER A 68 -8.67 -8.87 -0.19
N LEU A 69 -9.01 -8.03 -1.17
CA LEU A 69 -9.83 -8.40 -2.33
C LEU A 69 -9.10 -9.42 -3.20
N GLN A 70 -7.78 -9.25 -3.37
CA GLN A 70 -6.96 -10.16 -4.18
C GLN A 70 -6.93 -11.57 -3.58
N LYS A 71 -6.64 -11.70 -2.27
CA LYS A 71 -6.66 -13.01 -1.59
C LYS A 71 -8.04 -13.64 -1.63
N TRP A 72 -9.10 -12.86 -1.50
CA TRP A 72 -10.46 -13.37 -1.61
C TRP A 72 -10.79 -13.92 -3.00
N TYR A 73 -10.34 -13.25 -4.07
CA TYR A 73 -10.65 -13.66 -5.45
C TYR A 73 -9.71 -14.76 -5.97
N MET A 74 -8.40 -14.61 -5.75
CA MET A 74 -7.35 -15.47 -6.32
C MET A 74 -6.81 -16.52 -5.34
N GLY A 75 -7.21 -16.48 -4.07
CA GLY A 75 -6.64 -17.32 -3.00
C GLY A 75 -5.22 -16.90 -2.57
N ASN A 76 -4.63 -15.87 -3.20
CA ASN A 76 -3.28 -15.40 -2.92
C ASN A 76 -3.12 -13.90 -3.20
N ASN A 77 -1.98 -13.31 -2.82
CA ASN A 77 -1.60 -11.94 -3.23
C ASN A 77 -0.11 -11.81 -3.58
N TYR A 78 0.49 -12.86 -4.12
CA TYR A 78 1.87 -12.85 -4.63
C TYR A 78 1.95 -12.85 -6.16
N GLN A 79 0.80 -12.85 -6.83
CA GLN A 79 0.67 -12.67 -8.27
C GLN A 79 0.21 -11.24 -8.61
N LEU A 80 0.29 -10.86 -9.89
CA LEU A 80 -0.36 -9.64 -10.37
C LEU A 80 -1.87 -9.81 -10.32
N PHE A 81 -2.57 -8.72 -10.05
CA PHE A 81 -4.03 -8.66 -10.07
C PHE A 81 -4.46 -7.63 -11.11
N THR A 82 -4.77 -8.06 -12.31
CA THR A 82 -5.00 -7.15 -13.45
C THR A 82 -6.30 -6.36 -13.28
N TYR A 83 -6.48 -5.31 -14.07
CA TYR A 83 -7.71 -4.53 -14.11
C TYR A 83 -8.92 -5.43 -14.43
N VAL A 84 -8.80 -6.35 -15.39
CA VAL A 84 -9.86 -7.29 -15.75
C VAL A 84 -10.25 -8.16 -14.55
N GLN A 85 -9.25 -8.75 -13.87
CA GLN A 85 -9.49 -9.57 -12.69
C GLN A 85 -10.13 -8.78 -11.54
N VAL A 86 -9.79 -7.50 -11.39
CA VAL A 86 -10.43 -6.61 -10.42
C VAL A 86 -11.91 -6.40 -10.75
N VAL A 87 -12.24 -6.12 -12.02
CA VAL A 87 -13.63 -5.94 -12.46
C VAL A 87 -14.44 -7.20 -12.18
N GLU A 88 -13.90 -8.36 -12.53
CA GLU A 88 -14.53 -9.67 -12.25
C GLU A 88 -14.68 -9.93 -10.75
N ALA A 89 -13.65 -9.63 -9.96
CA ALA A 89 -13.69 -9.78 -8.51
C ALA A 89 -14.79 -8.91 -7.89
N LEU A 90 -14.92 -7.66 -8.31
CA LEU A 90 -15.97 -6.76 -7.81
C LEU A 90 -17.36 -7.17 -8.28
N LYS A 91 -17.50 -7.69 -9.50
CA LYS A 91 -18.76 -8.29 -9.99
C LYS A 91 -19.17 -9.49 -9.13
N LYS A 92 -18.23 -10.40 -8.84
CA LYS A 92 -18.45 -11.55 -7.96
C LYS A 92 -18.74 -11.12 -6.53
N LEU A 93 -18.07 -10.08 -6.03
CA LEU A 93 -18.29 -9.59 -4.67
C LEU A 93 -19.71 -9.03 -4.54
N ASN A 94 -20.18 -8.31 -5.57
CA ASN A 94 -21.54 -7.77 -5.64
C ASN A 94 -22.62 -8.85 -5.64
N SER A 95 -22.36 -10.06 -6.14
CA SER A 95 -23.33 -11.17 -6.07
C SER A 95 -23.32 -11.91 -4.73
N VAL A 96 -22.31 -11.69 -3.89
CA VAL A 96 -22.15 -12.40 -2.61
C VAL A 96 -22.57 -11.53 -1.42
N LEU A 97 -22.34 -10.22 -1.49
CA LEU A 97 -22.66 -9.32 -0.38
C LEU A 97 -24.15 -8.93 -0.37
N PRO A 98 -24.73 -8.67 0.82
CA PRO A 98 -26.16 -8.39 0.95
C PRO A 98 -26.58 -6.97 0.52
N PHE A 99 -25.75 -6.30 -0.28
CA PHE A 99 -25.95 -4.94 -0.75
C PHE A 99 -25.25 -4.71 -2.08
N ASN A 100 -25.65 -3.64 -2.79
CA ASN A 100 -24.94 -3.21 -4.00
C ASN A 100 -23.57 -2.66 -3.63
N VAL A 101 -22.54 -3.45 -3.93
CA VAL A 101 -21.15 -3.17 -3.56
C VAL A 101 -20.63 -1.90 -4.23
N TYR A 102 -21.08 -1.59 -5.44
CA TYR A 102 -20.64 -0.40 -6.19
C TYR A 102 -21.01 0.91 -5.49
N ASN A 103 -22.04 0.91 -4.65
CA ASN A 103 -22.49 2.07 -3.88
C ASN A 103 -21.77 2.19 -2.52
N ALA A 104 -20.94 1.21 -2.14
CA ALA A 104 -20.24 1.25 -0.87
C ALA A 104 -19.10 2.27 -0.89
N ASN A 105 -19.01 3.06 0.17
CA ASN A 105 -17.96 4.06 0.36
C ASN A 105 -16.63 3.38 0.69
N ILE A 106 -15.55 3.78 0.04
CA ILE A 106 -14.20 3.33 0.32
C ILE A 106 -13.56 4.31 1.29
N HIS A 107 -13.05 3.81 2.40
CA HIS A 107 -12.33 4.63 3.37
C HIS A 107 -10.82 4.43 3.33
N TYR A 108 -10.38 3.26 2.89
CA TYR A 108 -8.97 2.89 2.85
C TYR A 108 -8.71 1.91 1.70
N LEU A 109 -7.55 2.07 1.10
CA LEU A 109 -7.07 1.27 -0.02
C LEU A 109 -5.59 0.93 0.19
N ALA A 110 -5.22 -0.31 -0.11
CA ALA A 110 -3.84 -0.66 -0.42
C ALA A 110 -3.74 -1.02 -1.90
N VAL A 111 -2.81 -0.38 -2.60
CA VAL A 111 -2.43 -0.73 -3.97
C VAL A 111 -1.00 -1.24 -3.97
N GLY A 112 -0.71 -2.26 -4.76
CA GLY A 112 0.62 -2.82 -4.84
C GLY A 112 0.89 -3.57 -6.13
N THR A 113 2.16 -3.87 -6.32
CA THR A 113 2.68 -4.63 -7.44
C THR A 113 3.77 -5.60 -6.98
N VAL A 114 4.03 -6.62 -7.77
CA VAL A 114 5.06 -7.63 -7.50
C VAL A 114 6.04 -7.74 -8.65
N ILE A 115 7.31 -8.01 -8.34
CA ILE A 115 8.36 -8.33 -9.31
C ILE A 115 9.17 -9.52 -8.81
N GLU A 116 9.78 -10.25 -9.74
CA GLU A 116 10.64 -11.39 -9.44
C GLU A 116 12.07 -10.90 -9.22
N GLU A 117 12.36 -10.49 -7.98
CA GLU A 117 13.64 -9.92 -7.58
C GLU A 117 13.91 -10.19 -6.09
N GLU A 118 15.19 -10.23 -5.72
CA GLU A 118 15.62 -10.35 -4.33
C GLU A 118 15.34 -9.08 -3.53
N ALA A 119 14.45 -9.19 -2.54
CA ALA A 119 13.95 -8.04 -1.79
C ALA A 119 15.07 -7.29 -1.05
N GLN A 120 16.04 -7.99 -0.48
CA GLN A 120 17.08 -7.36 0.34
C GLN A 120 17.95 -6.39 -0.46
N ALA A 121 18.29 -6.74 -1.70
CA ALA A 121 19.06 -5.87 -2.60
C ALA A 121 18.29 -4.59 -2.98
N ILE A 122 16.96 -4.65 -3.04
CA ILE A 122 16.10 -3.48 -3.28
C ILE A 122 15.96 -2.63 -2.03
N LEU A 123 15.82 -3.28 -0.87
CA LEU A 123 15.51 -2.64 0.40
C LEU A 123 16.72 -2.01 1.06
N ASN A 124 17.91 -2.61 0.96
CA ASN A 124 19.15 -2.13 1.57
C ASN A 124 19.39 -0.65 1.25
N PRO A 125 19.33 -0.21 -0.03
CA PRO A 125 19.56 1.18 -0.37
C PRO A 125 18.49 2.15 0.15
N TRP A 126 17.31 1.72 0.62
CA TRP A 126 16.28 2.67 1.05
C TRP A 126 16.70 3.43 2.32
N LEU A 127 16.82 4.76 2.19
CA LEU A 127 17.25 5.68 3.24
C LEU A 127 16.08 6.43 3.88
N SER A 128 15.33 7.18 3.07
CA SER A 128 14.26 8.05 3.58
C SER A 128 13.13 8.27 2.56
N LEU A 129 11.96 8.67 3.04
CA LEU A 129 10.85 9.16 2.23
C LEU A 129 10.24 10.38 2.93
N ASN A 130 10.30 11.55 2.29
CA ASN A 130 9.90 12.83 2.88
C ASN A 130 10.55 13.08 4.27
N GLY A 131 11.83 12.72 4.42
CA GLY A 131 12.58 12.89 5.67
C GLY A 131 12.23 11.89 6.77
N LYS A 132 11.36 10.89 6.51
CA LYS A 132 11.12 9.78 7.44
C LYS A 132 11.97 8.58 7.05
N THR A 133 12.65 7.98 8.03
CA THR A 133 13.35 6.71 7.86
C THR A 133 12.36 5.54 7.84
N PRO A 134 12.68 4.44 7.14
CA PRO A 134 11.82 3.27 7.15
C PRO A 134 11.97 2.50 8.47
N ILE A 135 10.87 1.93 8.94
CA ILE A 135 10.84 0.99 10.07
C ILE A 135 10.97 -0.44 9.52
N PRO A 136 11.83 -1.29 10.09
CA PRO A 136 11.96 -2.68 9.67
C PRO A 136 10.66 -3.46 9.92
N MET A 137 10.29 -4.33 8.98
CA MET A 137 9.21 -5.30 9.13
C MET A 137 9.80 -6.63 9.55
N LEU A 138 9.38 -7.14 10.70
CA LEU A 138 9.89 -8.36 11.31
C LEU A 138 8.87 -9.50 11.18
N GLY A 139 9.34 -10.70 10.86
CA GLY A 139 8.57 -11.94 10.89
C GLY A 139 9.50 -13.07 11.30
N ALA A 140 9.09 -13.92 12.24
CA ALA A 140 9.95 -14.95 12.83
C ALA A 140 11.34 -14.41 13.24
N ASN A 141 11.39 -13.23 13.87
CA ASN A 141 12.61 -12.51 14.27
C ASN A 141 13.57 -12.12 13.14
N LYS A 142 13.18 -12.27 11.87
CA LYS A 142 13.95 -11.85 10.69
C LYS A 142 13.33 -10.60 10.09
N GLN A 143 14.16 -9.62 9.74
CA GLN A 143 13.71 -8.50 8.90
C GLN A 143 13.46 -9.00 7.47
N TYR A 144 12.25 -8.81 6.99
CA TYR A 144 11.85 -9.19 5.64
C TYR A 144 11.34 -8.00 4.80
N GLY A 145 11.23 -6.82 5.40
CA GLY A 145 10.72 -5.64 4.72
C GLY A 145 11.09 -4.33 5.39
N LYS A 146 10.71 -3.23 4.75
CA LYS A 146 10.80 -1.86 5.26
C LYS A 146 9.48 -1.14 5.02
N LYS A 147 9.01 -0.39 6.01
CA LYS A 147 7.78 0.42 5.92
C LYS A 147 8.02 1.85 6.35
N PHE A 148 7.63 2.79 5.50
CA PHE A 148 7.54 4.21 5.82
C PHE A 148 6.14 4.51 6.35
N TYR A 149 6.06 5.04 7.57
CA TYR A 149 4.83 5.57 8.15
C TYR A 149 4.80 7.09 7.98
N LEU A 150 3.86 7.58 7.17
CA LEU A 150 3.66 9.02 6.96
C LEU A 150 2.24 9.40 7.38
N THR A 151 2.01 10.69 7.59
CA THR A 151 0.73 11.23 8.05
C THR A 151 -0.44 10.83 7.14
N ASP A 152 -0.22 10.89 5.82
CA ASP A 152 -1.30 10.72 4.85
C ASP A 152 -1.36 9.33 4.20
N TYR A 153 -0.24 8.62 4.19
CA TYR A 153 -0.11 7.33 3.53
C TYR A 153 1.06 6.55 4.11
N ASN A 154 1.08 5.24 3.88
CA ASN A 154 2.26 4.43 4.14
C ASN A 154 2.78 3.83 2.85
N VAL A 155 4.08 3.57 2.80
CA VAL A 155 4.72 2.84 1.71
C VAL A 155 5.50 1.69 2.31
N LYS A 156 5.41 0.50 1.74
CA LYS A 156 6.23 -0.63 2.17
C LYS A 156 6.75 -1.43 1.00
N GLY A 157 7.96 -1.95 1.16
CA GLY A 157 8.57 -2.94 0.29
C GLY A 157 8.97 -4.14 1.14
N TYR A 158 8.74 -5.36 0.65
CA TYR A 158 9.07 -6.56 1.43
C TYR A 158 9.28 -7.80 0.55
N ASP A 159 9.98 -8.76 1.13
CA ASP A 159 10.12 -10.14 0.65
C ASP A 159 8.78 -10.86 0.80
N LYS A 160 8.08 -10.98 -0.32
CA LYS A 160 6.79 -11.64 -0.39
C LYS A 160 6.93 -13.15 -0.30
N THR A 161 8.05 -13.71 -0.78
CA THR A 161 8.34 -15.14 -0.68
C THR A 161 8.51 -15.56 0.77
N PHE A 162 9.25 -14.77 1.56
CA PHE A 162 9.36 -14.99 2.99
C PHE A 162 8.02 -14.82 3.73
N GLU A 163 7.25 -13.78 3.41
CA GLU A 163 5.95 -13.53 4.04
C GLU A 163 4.99 -14.70 3.80
N VAL A 164 4.87 -15.17 2.56
CA VAL A 164 3.99 -16.30 2.20
C VAL A 164 4.47 -17.61 2.81
N LYS A 165 5.78 -17.88 2.82
CA LYS A 165 6.34 -19.07 3.49
C LYS A 165 6.03 -19.06 4.98
N THR A 166 6.17 -17.90 5.64
CA THR A 166 5.97 -17.77 7.09
C THR A 166 4.48 -17.87 7.47
N HIS A 167 3.60 -17.18 6.75
CA HIS A 167 2.18 -17.12 7.10
C HIS A 167 1.35 -18.27 6.55
N ASN A 168 1.66 -18.74 5.33
CA ASN A 168 0.85 -19.73 4.62
C ASN A 168 1.54 -21.09 4.48
N ARG A 169 2.82 -21.21 4.86
CA ARG A 169 3.64 -22.43 4.67
C ARG A 169 3.73 -22.87 3.20
N ILE A 170 3.61 -21.92 2.28
CA ILE A 170 3.70 -22.15 0.83
C ILE A 170 5.10 -21.76 0.35
N ASN A 171 5.73 -22.62 -0.45
CA ASN A 171 6.95 -22.29 -1.17
C ASN A 171 6.62 -21.82 -2.59
N ILE A 172 6.94 -20.56 -2.90
CA ILE A 172 6.68 -19.97 -4.24
C ILE A 172 7.72 -20.43 -5.27
N GLY A 173 8.88 -20.94 -4.85
CA GLY A 173 9.93 -21.45 -5.74
C GLY A 173 10.78 -20.37 -6.43
N LYS A 174 10.51 -19.09 -6.15
CA LYS A 174 11.25 -17.93 -6.70
C LYS A 174 11.18 -16.72 -5.77
N PRO A 175 12.14 -15.78 -5.85
CA PRO A 175 12.09 -14.56 -5.04
C PRO A 175 11.07 -13.58 -5.59
N ILE A 176 10.18 -13.11 -4.72
CA ILE A 176 9.17 -12.12 -5.07
C ILE A 176 9.31 -10.92 -4.14
N PHE A 177 9.59 -9.76 -4.72
CA PHE A 177 9.50 -8.48 -4.04
C PHE A 177 8.12 -7.86 -4.26
N ARG A 178 7.51 -7.35 -3.19
CA ARG A 178 6.24 -6.63 -3.25
C ARG A 178 6.39 -5.21 -2.78
N PHE A 179 5.86 -4.29 -3.57
CA PHE A 179 5.79 -2.86 -3.24
C PHE A 179 4.34 -2.42 -3.09
N GLU A 180 4.02 -1.75 -1.99
CA GLU A 180 2.65 -1.33 -1.65
C GLU A 180 2.58 0.13 -1.18
N LEU A 181 1.50 0.79 -1.58
CA LEU A 181 1.02 2.08 -1.09
C LEU A 181 -0.30 1.86 -0.35
N GLU A 182 -0.33 2.24 0.92
CA GLU A 182 -1.49 2.19 1.80
C GLU A 182 -2.00 3.60 2.06
N ILE A 183 -3.27 3.89 1.81
CA ILE A 183 -3.80 5.25 1.90
C ILE A 183 -5.28 5.29 2.28
N TYR A 184 -5.64 6.26 3.12
CA TYR A 184 -7.04 6.63 3.32
C TYR A 184 -7.51 7.46 2.12
N THR A 185 -8.64 7.08 1.51
CA THR A 185 -9.17 7.72 0.28
C THR A 185 -9.41 9.22 0.43
N ARG A 186 -9.74 9.69 1.65
CA ARG A 186 -9.84 11.12 1.96
C ARG A 186 -8.56 11.89 1.57
N ASN A 187 -7.39 11.28 1.70
CA ASN A 187 -6.10 11.91 1.39
C ASN A 187 -5.81 11.89 -0.12
N LEU A 188 -6.41 10.96 -0.87
CA LEU A 188 -6.37 10.97 -2.34
C LEU A 188 -7.27 12.06 -2.93
N ASN A 189 -8.33 12.46 -2.21
CA ASN A 189 -9.38 13.34 -2.73
C ASN A 189 -9.26 14.79 -2.24
N LYS A 190 -8.59 15.06 -1.11
CA LYS A 190 -8.41 16.42 -0.56
C LYS A 190 -7.23 17.21 -1.14
N ARG A 191 -6.48 16.62 -2.08
CA ARG A 191 -5.28 17.23 -2.68
C ARG A 191 -5.61 17.97 -3.98
N LYS A 192 -4.73 18.88 -4.42
CA LYS A 192 -4.87 19.68 -5.66
C LYS A 192 -5.21 18.82 -6.89
N ASN A 193 -4.56 17.65 -7.01
CA ASN A 193 -4.78 16.69 -8.09
C ASN A 193 -5.52 15.45 -7.56
N ALA A 194 -6.80 15.63 -7.21
CA ALA A 194 -7.62 14.56 -6.65
C ALA A 194 -7.78 13.40 -7.64
N ILE A 195 -7.75 12.15 -7.13
CA ILE A 195 -8.07 10.96 -7.95
C ILE A 195 -9.59 10.75 -8.04
N GLY A 196 -10.32 11.14 -6.99
CA GLY A 196 -11.78 11.05 -6.94
C GLY A 196 -12.27 9.63 -6.69
N ILE A 197 -11.66 8.93 -5.72
CA ILE A 197 -12.07 7.58 -5.31
C ILE A 197 -12.92 7.68 -4.05
N TYR A 198 -14.24 7.54 -4.19
CA TYR A 198 -15.20 7.66 -3.10
C TYR A 198 -15.93 6.34 -2.86
N THR A 199 -16.32 5.66 -3.94
CA THR A 199 -17.13 4.43 -3.92
C THR A 199 -16.42 3.30 -4.65
N VAL A 200 -16.89 2.06 -4.48
CA VAL A 200 -16.35 0.91 -5.22
C VAL A 200 -16.51 1.06 -6.73
N LYS A 201 -17.55 1.75 -7.20
CA LYS A 201 -17.70 2.08 -8.63
C LYS A 201 -16.49 2.83 -9.19
N ASP A 202 -15.81 3.64 -8.38
CA ASP A 202 -14.62 4.38 -8.81
C ASP A 202 -13.39 3.49 -9.03
N LEU A 203 -13.37 2.26 -8.50
CA LEU A 203 -12.26 1.32 -8.67
C LEU A 203 -12.27 0.61 -10.03
N ILE A 204 -13.43 0.61 -10.70
CA ILE A 204 -13.55 0.07 -12.06
C ILE A 204 -13.46 1.16 -13.13
N ASP A 205 -13.27 2.42 -12.74
CA ASP A 205 -12.93 3.48 -13.68
C ASP A 205 -11.46 3.33 -14.11
N LYS A 206 -11.25 3.04 -15.40
CA LYS A 206 -9.92 2.76 -15.95
C LYS A 206 -8.96 3.96 -15.84
N LYS A 207 -9.46 5.20 -15.92
CA LYS A 207 -8.65 6.41 -15.75
C LYS A 207 -8.19 6.54 -14.31
N LYS A 208 -9.10 6.36 -13.34
CA LYS A 208 -8.76 6.40 -11.91
C LYS A 208 -7.81 5.25 -11.50
N TYR A 209 -8.02 4.07 -12.08
CA TYR A 209 -7.11 2.93 -11.90
C TYR A 209 -5.69 3.27 -12.37
N LYS A 210 -5.55 3.86 -13.57
CA LYS A 210 -4.26 4.33 -14.08
C LYS A 210 -3.63 5.39 -13.18
N MET A 211 -4.41 6.37 -12.71
CA MET A 211 -3.91 7.41 -11.80
C MET A 211 -3.35 6.84 -10.49
N LEU A 212 -3.92 5.74 -9.97
CA LEU A 212 -3.39 5.04 -8.80
C LEU A 212 -2.10 4.27 -9.10
N ALA A 213 -2.00 3.68 -10.28
CA ALA A 213 -0.78 3.04 -10.76
C ALA A 213 0.37 4.06 -10.86
N ASP A 214 0.08 5.23 -11.44
CA ASP A 214 1.04 6.34 -11.50
C ASP A 214 1.41 6.86 -10.10
N GLU A 215 0.43 6.93 -9.18
CA GLU A 215 0.68 7.31 -7.78
C GLU A 215 1.65 6.33 -7.09
N LEU A 216 1.43 5.02 -7.26
CA LEU A 216 2.30 3.97 -6.69
C LEU A 216 3.74 4.15 -7.17
N LEU A 217 3.96 4.26 -8.48
CA LEU A 217 5.30 4.45 -9.06
C LEU A 217 5.93 5.78 -8.63
N CYS A 218 5.14 6.86 -8.57
CA CYS A 218 5.60 8.16 -8.09
C CYS A 218 6.09 8.08 -6.63
N LYS A 219 5.45 7.27 -5.77
CA LYS A 219 5.95 7.06 -4.40
C LYS A 219 7.27 6.31 -4.38
N TYR A 220 7.42 5.27 -5.20
CA TYR A 220 8.70 4.55 -5.30
C TYR A 220 9.84 5.47 -5.72
N ASP A 221 9.59 6.34 -6.70
CA ASP A 221 10.58 7.30 -7.23
C ASP A 221 11.02 8.33 -6.19
N LYS A 222 10.15 8.67 -5.24
CA LYS A 222 10.45 9.61 -4.15
C LYS A 222 11.21 9.01 -2.99
N ILE A 223 11.36 7.68 -2.93
CA ILE A 223 12.20 7.05 -1.91
C ILE A 223 13.65 7.42 -2.22
N GLU A 224 14.27 8.10 -1.27
CA GLU A 224 15.71 8.35 -1.29
C GLU A 224 16.44 7.03 -1.12
N LYS A 225 17.31 6.73 -2.07
CA LYS A 225 18.09 5.51 -2.11
C LYS A 225 19.56 5.87 -1.99
N GLU A 226 20.32 5.04 -1.29
CA GLU A 226 21.76 5.06 -1.30
C GLU A 226 22.24 4.78 -2.72
N GLN A 227 23.17 5.61 -3.15
CA GLN A 227 23.67 5.62 -4.51
C GLN A 227 25.17 5.44 -4.47
N SER A 228 25.67 4.53 -5.31
CA SER A 228 27.07 4.48 -5.65
C SER A 228 27.37 5.64 -6.59
N ILE A 229 28.15 6.61 -6.10
CA ILE A 229 28.66 7.69 -6.92
C ILE A 229 30.15 7.38 -7.16
N PRO A 230 30.56 7.02 -8.38
CA PRO A 230 31.96 6.74 -8.68
C PRO A 230 32.78 8.02 -8.49
N LEU A 231 33.57 8.08 -7.41
CA LEU A 231 34.36 9.27 -7.06
C LEU A 231 35.36 9.64 -8.16
N SER A 232 35.79 8.68 -8.97
CA SER A 232 36.67 8.88 -10.13
C SER A 232 36.05 9.77 -11.21
N GLU A 233 34.72 9.82 -11.30
CA GLU A 233 33.99 10.60 -12.31
C GLU A 233 33.66 12.02 -11.82
N LEU A 234 33.97 12.35 -10.56
CA LEU A 234 33.67 13.64 -9.96
C LEU A 234 34.85 14.61 -10.03
N ASN A 235 34.57 15.87 -10.31
CA ASN A 235 35.54 16.94 -10.11
C ASN A 235 35.70 17.30 -8.61
N THR A 236 36.73 18.09 -8.28
CA THR A 236 37.03 18.47 -6.88
C THR A 236 35.86 19.13 -6.17
N LYS A 237 35.15 20.06 -6.83
CA LYS A 237 34.00 20.76 -6.24
C LYS A 237 32.84 19.80 -5.96
N GLU A 238 32.62 18.83 -6.82
CA GLU A 238 31.60 17.80 -6.63
C GLU A 238 31.93 16.86 -5.48
N LYS A 239 33.20 16.49 -5.31
CA LYS A 239 33.68 15.71 -4.16
C LYS A 239 33.47 16.46 -2.85
N GLU A 240 33.80 17.75 -2.79
CA GLU A 240 33.55 18.59 -1.62
C GLU A 240 32.05 18.67 -1.28
N VAL A 241 31.21 18.85 -2.30
CA VAL A 241 29.76 18.88 -2.12
C VAL A 241 29.26 17.53 -1.61
N LEU A 242 29.73 16.42 -2.17
CA LEU A 242 29.35 15.09 -1.71
C LEU A 242 29.75 14.86 -0.25
N ALA A 243 30.99 15.19 0.13
CA ALA A 243 31.49 15.05 1.49
C ALA A 243 30.68 15.89 2.50
N LEU A 244 30.39 17.16 2.16
CA LEU A 244 29.55 18.04 2.98
C LEU A 244 28.17 17.42 3.23
N PHE A 245 27.54 16.84 2.20
CA PHE A 245 26.19 16.27 2.31
C PHE A 245 26.15 14.88 2.96
N GLN A 246 27.28 14.19 3.08
CA GLN A 246 27.40 12.92 3.81
C GLN A 246 27.51 13.13 5.33
N ASN A 247 28.08 14.25 5.78
CA ASN A 247 28.18 14.58 7.20
C ASN A 247 26.97 15.41 7.67
N GLN A 248 26.02 14.77 8.35
CA GLN A 248 24.76 15.41 8.78
C GLN A 248 24.96 16.55 9.79
N GLU A 249 25.97 16.47 10.64
CA GLU A 249 26.26 17.49 11.64
C GLU A 249 26.79 18.76 10.99
N ILE A 250 27.84 18.61 10.15
CA ILE A 250 28.40 19.72 9.37
C ILE A 250 27.34 20.31 8.44
N LEU A 251 26.53 19.48 7.77
CA LEU A 251 25.48 19.96 6.86
C LEU A 251 24.44 20.83 7.55
N LYS A 252 24.03 20.46 8.78
CA LYS A 252 23.07 21.24 9.58
C LYS A 252 23.64 22.61 9.92
N GLN A 253 24.87 22.66 10.42
CA GLN A 253 25.53 23.92 10.78
C GLN A 253 25.79 24.78 9.53
N TYR A 254 26.31 24.19 8.45
CA TYR A 254 26.55 24.86 7.17
C TYR A 254 25.28 25.49 6.57
N LYS A 255 24.12 24.84 6.74
CA LYS A 255 22.84 25.39 6.27
C LYS A 255 22.45 26.66 7.03
N ILE A 256 22.78 26.75 8.31
CA ILE A 256 22.54 27.93 9.16
C ILE A 256 23.49 29.05 8.74
N ASP A 257 24.80 28.75 8.68
CA ASP A 257 25.84 29.75 8.47
C ASP A 257 25.89 30.27 7.02
N HIS A 258 25.51 29.43 6.05
CA HIS A 258 25.72 29.70 4.62
C HIS A 258 24.49 29.35 3.75
N SER A 259 23.33 29.91 4.11
CA SER A 259 22.03 29.55 3.49
C SER A 259 21.99 29.67 1.96
N GLU A 260 22.60 30.70 1.36
CA GLU A 260 22.64 30.89 -0.10
C GLU A 260 23.54 29.87 -0.80
N THR A 261 24.76 29.67 -0.28
CA THR A 261 25.71 28.70 -0.82
C THR A 261 25.20 27.28 -0.63
N TYR A 262 24.52 26.99 0.48
CA TYR A 262 23.80 25.75 0.70
C TYR A 262 22.77 25.47 -0.41
N ARG A 263 21.96 26.47 -0.81
CA ARG A 263 21.00 26.29 -1.92
C ARG A 263 21.70 25.93 -3.23
N LYS A 264 22.84 26.56 -3.53
CA LYS A 264 23.65 26.27 -4.73
C LYS A 264 24.26 24.86 -4.66
N ARG A 265 24.93 24.52 -3.56
CA ARG A 265 25.53 23.18 -3.34
C ARG A 265 24.49 22.06 -3.32
N ARG A 266 23.28 22.33 -2.80
CA ARG A 266 22.16 21.38 -2.85
C ARG A 266 21.72 21.08 -4.29
N LYS A 267 21.73 22.05 -5.19
CA LYS A 267 21.44 21.80 -6.62
C LYS A 267 22.50 20.89 -7.24
N VAL A 268 23.78 21.14 -6.97
CA VAL A 268 24.90 20.27 -7.42
C VAL A 268 24.74 18.86 -6.87
N TYR A 269 24.54 18.71 -5.56
CA TYR A 269 24.32 17.41 -4.92
C TYR A 269 23.13 16.65 -5.52
N ASN A 270 22.02 17.33 -5.81
CA ASN A 270 20.87 16.70 -6.47
C ASN A 270 21.20 16.24 -7.90
N ASN A 271 22.08 16.93 -8.63
CA ASN A 271 22.53 16.50 -9.96
C ASN A 271 23.48 15.31 -9.88
N LEU A 272 24.37 15.27 -8.88
CA LEU A 272 25.20 14.09 -8.60
C LEU A 272 24.33 12.87 -8.33
N LYS A 273 23.26 13.05 -7.53
CA LYS A 273 22.28 11.98 -7.28
C LYS A 273 21.53 11.50 -8.53
N LYS A 274 21.31 12.38 -9.51
CA LYS A 274 20.70 11.99 -10.79
C LYS A 274 21.67 11.23 -11.68
N SER A 275 22.95 11.57 -11.60
CA SER A 275 24.03 11.00 -12.42
C SER A 275 24.60 9.71 -11.84
N SER A 276 24.26 9.38 -10.58
CA SER A 276 24.68 8.13 -9.96
C SER A 276 24.21 6.92 -10.76
N ASN A 277 25.13 6.04 -11.10
CA ASN A 277 24.84 4.90 -11.96
C ASN A 277 24.63 3.63 -11.14
N ASN A 278 23.50 3.52 -10.46
CA ASN A 278 23.10 2.24 -9.89
C ASN A 278 22.24 1.47 -10.93
N LYS A 279 22.93 0.72 -11.79
CA LYS A 279 22.31 -0.11 -12.85
C LYS A 279 21.23 -1.03 -12.28
N TYR A 280 21.47 -1.62 -11.11
CA TYR A 280 20.51 -2.49 -10.44
C TYR A 280 19.24 -1.73 -10.01
N LEU A 281 19.37 -0.57 -9.35
CA LEU A 281 18.19 0.23 -8.97
C LEU A 281 17.40 0.74 -10.18
N THR A 282 18.09 1.01 -11.30
CA THR A 282 17.45 1.37 -12.56
C THR A 282 16.67 0.20 -13.13
N HIS A 283 17.26 -0.99 -13.16
CA HIS A 283 16.58 -2.23 -13.55
C HIS A 283 15.34 -2.51 -12.69
N VAL A 284 15.46 -2.43 -11.36
CA VAL A 284 14.32 -2.61 -10.43
C VAL A 284 13.19 -1.62 -10.73
N LYS A 285 13.53 -0.35 -11.02
CA LYS A 285 12.53 0.66 -11.40
C LYS A 285 11.80 0.28 -12.69
N GLU A 286 12.52 -0.19 -13.71
CA GLU A 286 11.90 -0.64 -14.97
C GLU A 286 11.06 -1.92 -14.79
N GLN A 287 11.48 -2.85 -13.93
CA GLN A 287 10.68 -4.01 -13.55
C GLN A 287 9.37 -3.60 -12.89
N LEU A 288 9.41 -2.66 -11.94
CA LEU A 288 8.19 -2.13 -11.29
C LEU A 288 7.26 -1.44 -12.29
N LYS A 289 7.80 -0.63 -13.20
CA LYS A 289 6.99 0.00 -14.28
C LYS A 289 6.34 -1.03 -15.18
N THR A 290 7.09 -2.04 -15.60
CA THR A 290 6.60 -3.13 -16.46
C THR A 290 5.50 -3.92 -15.76
N SER A 291 5.74 -4.29 -14.51
CA SER A 291 4.78 -4.96 -13.64
C SER A 291 3.49 -4.16 -13.48
N VAL A 292 3.58 -2.86 -13.18
CA VAL A 292 2.41 -1.97 -13.09
C VAL A 292 1.68 -1.86 -14.44
N LYS A 293 2.41 -1.73 -15.56
CA LYS A 293 1.83 -1.70 -16.90
C LYS A 293 1.03 -2.98 -17.18
N HIS A 294 1.55 -4.15 -16.84
CA HIS A 294 0.83 -5.42 -16.96
C HIS A 294 -0.43 -5.50 -16.09
N THR A 295 -0.55 -4.71 -15.02
CA THR A 295 -1.82 -4.66 -14.27
C THR A 295 -2.91 -3.82 -14.95
N LEU A 296 -2.56 -2.98 -15.93
CA LEU A 296 -3.50 -2.09 -16.62
C LEU A 296 -4.21 -2.73 -17.82
N PHE A 297 -3.66 -3.83 -18.33
CA PHE A 297 -4.15 -4.60 -19.47
C PHE A 297 -4.54 -6.00 -19.01
#